data_AF-A0A926W6V7-F1
#
_entry.id   AF-A0A926W6V7-F1
#
_cell.length_a   1.000
_cell.length_b   1.000
_cell.length_c   1.000
_cell.angle_alpha   90.00
_cell.angle_beta   90.00
_cell.angle_gamma   90.00
#
_symmetry.space_group_name_H-M   'P 1'
#
loop_
_entity.id
_entity.type
_entity.pdbx_description
1 polymer ?
#
loop_
_entity_poly.entity_id
_entity_poly.type
_entity_poly.pdbx_seq_one_letter_code
_entity_poly.pdbx_strand_id
1 'polypeptide(L)' 'MVQSPEGENRSSRFRLPAYQPDRLCHILLGDYSGVVRAINRMEVLGYCDRTAWIDPVATGRNGEYISVMSRRLGKPTS' A
#
# COMPACT_ATOMS: atom_id res chain seq x y z
N MET A 1 43.93 -6.52 22.07
CA MET A 1 42.49 -6.21 22.16
C MET A 1 42.21 -5.18 21.07
N VAL A 2 41.63 -5.61 19.95
CA VAL A 2 41.35 -4.72 18.81
C VAL A 2 40.00 -4.06 19.09
N GLN A 3 39.99 -2.74 19.22
CA GLN A 3 38.76 -1.96 19.39
C GLN A 3 37.98 -2.00 18.07
N SER A 4 36.78 -2.58 18.10
CA SER A 4 35.82 -2.52 16.99
C SER A 4 35.33 -1.08 16.82
N PRO A 5 35.19 -0.57 15.59
CA PRO A 5 34.62 0.74 15.36
C PRO A 5 33.13 0.68 15.68
N GLU A 6 32.67 1.61 16.50
CA GLU A 6 31.30 1.78 16.93
C GLU A 6 30.41 1.89 15.69
N GLY A 7 29.56 0.86 15.50
CA GLY A 7 28.54 0.87 14.47
C GLY A 7 27.62 2.05 14.73
N GLU A 8 27.73 3.06 13.87
CA GLU A 8 26.87 4.24 13.80
C GLU A 8 25.40 3.77 13.83
N ASN A 9 24.80 3.80 15.01
CA ASN A 9 23.40 3.46 15.23
C ASN A 9 22.56 4.59 14.61
N ARG A 10 22.43 4.56 13.28
CA ARG A 10 21.49 5.37 12.52
C ARG A 10 20.09 4.84 12.83
N SER A 11 19.61 5.18 14.02
CA SER A 11 18.20 5.24 14.33
C SER A 11 17.59 6.32 13.42
N SER A 12 17.39 5.97 12.15
CA SER A 12 16.59 6.77 11.25
C SER A 12 15.18 6.75 11.83
N ARG A 13 14.85 7.80 12.58
CA ARG A 13 13.53 7.95 13.20
C ARG A 13 12.51 7.85 12.09
N PHE A 14 11.80 6.72 12.04
CA PHE A 14 10.76 6.48 11.05
C PHE A 14 9.68 7.54 11.25
N ARG A 15 9.60 8.50 10.33
CA ARG A 15 8.56 9.53 10.34
C ARG A 15 7.35 8.96 9.61
N LEU A 16 6.30 8.67 10.36
CA LEU A 16 5.00 8.37 9.75
C LEU A 16 4.53 9.58 8.93
N PRO A 17 3.96 9.36 7.74
CA PRO A 17 3.29 10.42 7.00
C PRO A 17 2.21 11.07 7.86
N ALA A 18 2.08 12.40 7.78
CA ALA A 18 0.95 13.09 8.37
C ALA A 18 -0.35 12.66 7.68
N TYR A 19 -1.42 12.48 8.45
CA TYR A 19 -2.75 12.14 7.93
C TYR A 19 -3.23 13.21 6.94
N GLN A 20 -3.68 12.77 5.76
CA GLN A 20 -4.21 13.63 4.69
C GLN A 20 -5.70 13.29 4.49
N PRO A 21 -6.64 14.13 4.98
CA PRO A 21 -8.07 13.82 4.93
C PRO A 21 -8.64 13.81 3.50
N ASP A 22 -7.93 14.42 2.55
CA ASP A 22 -8.26 14.44 1.13
C ASP A 22 -7.71 13.22 0.38
N ARG A 23 -7.03 12.28 1.05
CA ARG A 23 -6.44 11.10 0.42
C ARG A 23 -7.02 9.81 0.99
N LEU A 24 -7.60 9.00 0.12
CA LEU A 24 -8.04 7.64 0.43
C LEU A 24 -7.04 6.64 -0.12
N CYS A 25 -6.63 5.68 0.71
CA CYS A 25 -5.72 4.60 0.36
C CYS A 25 -6.39 3.26 0.68
N HIS A 26 -6.51 2.38 -0.32
CA HIS A 26 -6.94 1.00 -0.14
C HIS A 26 -5.77 0.06 -0.28
N ILE A 27 -5.75 -0.94 0.59
CA ILE A 27 -4.77 -2.02 0.59
C ILE A 27 -5.55 -3.32 0.47
N LEU A 28 -5.26 -4.09 -0.58
CA LEU A 28 -5.68 -5.47 -0.72
C LEU A 28 -4.49 -6.37 -0.39
N LEU A 29 -4.71 -7.34 0.49
CA LEU A 29 -3.72 -8.32 0.90
C LEU A 29 -4.37 -9.71 0.87
N GLY A 30 -3.75 -10.65 0.18
CA GLY A 30 -4.27 -12.01 0.05
C GLY A 30 -3.49 -12.81 -0.98
N ASP A 31 -4.05 -13.94 -1.44
CA ASP A 31 -3.45 -14.63 -2.57
C ASP A 31 -3.64 -13.84 -3.88
N TYR A 32 -2.81 -14.14 -4.88
CA TYR A 32 -2.85 -13.46 -6.18
C TYR A 32 -4.25 -13.46 -6.80
N SER A 33 -4.93 -14.61 -6.77
CA SER A 33 -6.24 -14.76 -7.38
C SER A 33 -7.32 -13.97 -6.63
N GLY A 34 -7.25 -13.93 -5.30
CA GLY A 34 -8.14 -13.16 -4.44
C GLY A 34 -7.96 -11.66 -4.65
N VAL A 35 -6.72 -11.19 -4.72
CA VAL A 35 -6.39 -9.78 -5.01
C VAL A 35 -6.94 -9.37 -6.37
N VAL A 36 -6.67 -10.15 -7.43
CA VAL A 36 -7.17 -9.85 -8.79
C VAL A 36 -8.70 -9.89 -8.85
N ARG A 37 -9.34 -10.86 -8.20
CA ARG A 37 -10.82 -10.93 -8.13
C ARG A 37 -11.41 -9.72 -7.41
N ALA A 38 -10.80 -9.27 -6.31
CA ALA A 38 -11.25 -8.09 -5.59
C ALA A 38 -11.14 -6.82 -6.44
N ILE A 39 -10.02 -6.62 -7.14
CA ILE A 39 -9.84 -5.50 -8.08
C ILE A 39 -10.93 -5.50 -9.14
N ASN A 40 -11.13 -6.62 -9.84
CA ASN A 40 -12.16 -6.72 -10.87
C ASN A 40 -13.57 -6.49 -10.30
N ARG A 41 -13.85 -6.98 -9.08
CA ARG A 41 -15.14 -6.77 -8.43
C ARG A 41 -15.37 -5.30 -8.10
N MET A 42 -14.35 -4.58 -7.65
CA MET A 42 -14.43 -3.15 -7.35
C MET A 42 -14.63 -2.31 -8.62
N GLU A 43 -14.00 -2.68 -9.72
CA GLU A 43 -14.26 -2.08 -11.04
C GLU A 43 -15.71 -2.29 -11.48
N VAL A 44 -16.22 -3.53 -11.42
CA VAL A 44 -17.63 -3.84 -11.76
C VAL A 44 -18.63 -3.06 -10.90
N LEU A 45 -18.29 -2.78 -9.64
CA LEU A 45 -19.12 -1.99 -8.73
C LEU A 45 -18.99 -0.47 -8.96
N GLY A 46 -18.17 -0.03 -9.92
CA GLY A 46 -17.93 1.39 -10.19
C GLY A 46 -17.12 2.10 -9.10
N TYR A 47 -16.40 1.34 -8.26
CA TYR A 47 -15.63 1.92 -7.16
C TYR A 47 -14.42 2.72 -7.67
N CYS A 48 -13.68 2.12 -8.61
CA CYS A 48 -12.56 2.72 -9.33
C CYS A 48 -12.18 1.83 -10.52
N ASP A 49 -11.53 2.42 -11.53
CA ASP A 49 -10.96 1.68 -12.65
C ASP A 49 -9.88 0.70 -12.17
N ARG A 50 -9.75 -0.44 -12.86
CA ARG A 50 -8.70 -1.41 -12.56
C ARG A 50 -7.29 -0.83 -12.62
N THR A 51 -7.05 0.13 -13.51
CA THR A 51 -5.75 0.81 -13.67
C THR A 51 -5.38 1.73 -12.51
N ALA A 52 -6.31 1.99 -11.58
CA ALA A 52 -6.02 2.75 -10.37
C ALA A 52 -5.22 1.95 -9.33
N TRP A 53 -5.17 0.62 -9.48
CA TRP A 53 -4.43 -0.28 -8.62
C TRP A 53 -3.03 -0.51 -9.17
N ILE A 54 -2.03 -0.57 -8.28
CA ILE A 54 -0.74 -1.14 -8.66
C ILE A 54 -0.90 -2.64 -8.93
N ASP A 55 -0.07 -3.17 -9.82
CA ASP A 55 -0.02 -4.61 -10.04
C ASP A 55 0.29 -5.35 -8.72
N PRO A 56 -0.33 -6.51 -8.46
CA PRO A 56 -0.08 -7.27 -7.24
C PRO A 56 1.42 -7.58 -7.07
N VAL A 57 2.00 -7.12 -5.97
CA VAL A 57 3.40 -7.32 -5.61
C VAL A 57 3.50 -8.42 -4.56
N ALA A 58 4.44 -9.36 -4.71
CA ALA A 58 4.68 -10.38 -3.71
C ALA A 58 5.24 -9.77 -2.41
N THR A 59 4.72 -10.17 -1.25
CA THR A 59 5.15 -9.62 0.05
C THR A 59 6.39 -10.29 0.62
N GLY A 60 6.87 -11.36 -0.03
CA GLY A 60 7.91 -12.25 0.50
C GLY A 60 7.37 -13.40 1.35
N ARG A 61 6.07 -13.42 1.67
CA ARG A 61 5.40 -14.61 2.23
C ARG A 61 4.84 -15.47 1.11
N ASN A 62 4.90 -16.79 1.30
CA ASN A 62 4.53 -17.73 0.25
C ASN A 62 3.05 -17.60 -0.12
N GLY A 63 2.78 -17.27 -1.39
CA GLY A 63 1.44 -17.07 -1.91
C GLY A 63 0.75 -15.76 -1.52
N GLU A 64 1.39 -14.85 -0.79
CA GLU A 64 0.79 -13.57 -0.36
C GLU A 64 1.22 -12.42 -1.27
N TYR A 65 0.23 -11.65 -1.71
CA TYR A 65 0.37 -10.52 -2.61
C TYR A 65 -0.35 -9.30 -2.03
N ILE A 66 0.20 -8.13 -2.32
CA ILE A 66 -0.37 -6.83 -1.96
C ILE A 66 -0.64 -6.00 -3.21
N SER A 67 -1.79 -5.33 -3.25
CA SER A 67 -2.08 -4.28 -4.22
C SER A 67 -2.64 -3.07 -3.50
N VAL A 68 -2.29 -1.88 -3.98
CA VAL A 68 -2.59 -0.60 -3.36
C VAL A 68 -3.21 0.32 -4.40
N MET A 69 -4.26 1.03 -4.00
CA MET A 69 -4.84 2.14 -4.76
C MET A 69 -4.88 3.37 -3.87
N SER A 70 -4.47 4.51 -4.41
CA SER A 70 -4.56 5.80 -3.74
C SER A 70 -5.28 6.79 -4.63
N ARG A 71 -6.29 7.47 -4.09
CA ARG A 71 -7.02 8.54 -4.79
C ARG A 71 -7.17 9.78 -3.93
N ARG A 72 -7.33 10.92 -4.58
CA ARG A 72 -7.79 12.14 -3.91
C ARG A 72 -9.32 12.09 -3.83
N LEU A 73 -9.85 12.38 -2.65
CA LEU A 73 -11.25 12.70 -2.46
C LEU A 73 -11.43 14.15 -2.92
N GLY A 74 -12.37 14.40 -3.84
CA GLY A 74 -12.74 15.77 -4.19
C GLY A 74 -13.18 16.52 -2.92
N LYS A 75 -13.17 17.86 -2.96
CA LYS A 75 -13.74 18.66 -1.87
C LYS A 75 -15.13 18.10 -1.56
N PRO A 76 -15.45 17.79 -0.29
CA PRO A 76 -16.82 17.44 0.06
C PRO A 76 -17.71 18.59 -0.40
N THR A 77 -18.63 18.30 -1.32
CA THR A 77 -19.70 19.22 -1.69
C THR A 77 -20.51 19.44 -0.43
N SER A 78 -20.31 20.61 0.19
CA SER A 78 -21.09 21.09 1.34
C SER A 78 -22.49 21.47 0.88
#